data_AF-A0A7S2DLC3-F1
#
_entry.id   AF-A0A7S2DLC3-F1
#
_cell.length_a   1.000
_cell.length_b   1.000
_cell.length_c   1.000
_cell.angle_alpha   90.00
_cell.angle_beta   90.00
_cell.angle_gamma   90.00
#
_symmetry.space_group_name_H-M   'P 1'
#
loop_
_entity.id
_entity.type
_entity.pdbx_description
1 polymer ?
#
loop_
_entity_poly.entity_id
_entity_poly.type
_entity_poly.pdbx_seq_one_letter_code
_entity_poly.pdbx_strand_id
1 'polypeptide(L)'
;PPLAEVLESLDISSVRALPAEDVSRLIDAWPTAEMMEPIANYVQRGEDTALLRDIERRLLPFAKIPRTCQRLRLVALAGGMDQRVEESMSQLGRLQRACSELQVSTSLREILAVVVVLFNYVNFGTEVKTPSAKTLNGVDVQSLLQLKETKANQADFPGFNMLHFVIR
;
A
#
# COMPACT_ATOMS: atom_id res chain seq x y z
N PRO A 1 -23.74 11.94 18.01
CA PRO A 1 -23.32 12.83 19.12
C PRO A 1 -22.74 14.13 18.53
N PRO A 2 -22.92 15.29 19.17
CA PRO A 2 -22.24 16.52 18.76
C PRO A 2 -20.72 16.28 18.73
N LEU A 3 -20.06 16.73 17.66
CA LEU A 3 -18.64 16.48 17.44
C LEU A 3 -17.76 16.94 18.63
N ALA A 4 -18.11 18.04 19.28
CA ALA A 4 -17.41 18.54 20.46
C ALA A 4 -17.35 17.49 21.60
N GLU A 5 -18.44 16.76 21.83
CA GLU A 5 -18.51 15.71 22.85
C GLU A 5 -17.67 14.48 22.46
N VAL A 6 -17.66 14.13 21.16
CA VAL A 6 -16.80 13.05 20.65
C VAL A 6 -15.32 13.43 20.80
N LEU A 7 -14.98 14.69 20.50
CA LEU A 7 -13.63 15.18 20.66
C LEU A 7 -13.25 15.29 22.12
N GLU A 8 -14.16 15.67 23.02
CA GLU A 8 -13.89 15.78 24.46
C GLU A 8 -13.67 14.41 25.11
N SER A 9 -14.56 13.45 24.83
CA SER A 9 -14.52 12.10 25.38
C SER A 9 -13.46 11.20 24.74
N LEU A 10 -13.17 11.40 23.45
CA LEU A 10 -12.33 10.53 22.61
C LEU A 10 -12.73 9.04 22.70
N ASP A 11 -13.98 8.76 23.00
CA ASP A 11 -14.46 7.39 23.09
C ASP A 11 -14.41 6.71 21.72
N ILE A 12 -13.77 5.55 21.66
CA ILE A 12 -13.51 4.81 20.43
C ILE A 12 -14.82 4.47 19.70
N SER A 13 -15.88 4.15 20.44
CA SER A 13 -17.17 3.81 19.86
C SER A 13 -17.80 5.00 19.11
N SER A 14 -17.70 6.19 19.72
CA SER A 14 -18.18 7.44 19.15
C SER A 14 -17.32 7.92 17.98
N VAL A 15 -16.02 7.70 18.06
CA VAL A 15 -15.05 8.03 16.99
C VAL A 15 -15.30 7.20 15.73
N ARG A 16 -15.57 5.90 15.88
CA ARG A 16 -15.86 4.99 14.75
C ARG A 16 -17.19 5.29 14.06
N ALA A 17 -18.11 5.96 14.73
CA ALA A 17 -19.38 6.38 14.15
C ALA A 17 -19.23 7.61 13.22
N LEU A 18 -18.08 8.30 13.22
CA LEU A 18 -17.86 9.47 12.39
C LEU A 18 -17.35 9.10 10.98
N PRO A 19 -17.90 9.69 9.91
CA PRO A 19 -17.42 9.46 8.55
C PRO A 19 -16.00 10.01 8.36
N ALA A 20 -15.07 9.16 7.90
CA ALA A 20 -13.67 9.56 7.73
C ALA A 20 -13.47 10.74 6.75
N GLU A 21 -14.30 10.83 5.71
CA GLU A 21 -14.27 11.95 4.76
C GLU A 21 -14.65 13.28 5.41
N ASP A 22 -15.69 13.27 6.24
CA ASP A 22 -16.17 14.47 6.93
C ASP A 22 -15.15 14.96 7.95
N VAL A 23 -14.50 14.04 8.68
CA VAL A 23 -13.42 14.39 9.61
C VAL A 23 -12.21 14.97 8.85
N SER A 24 -11.88 14.43 7.68
CA SER A 24 -10.77 14.93 6.85
C SER A 24 -11.05 16.34 6.34
N ARG A 25 -12.24 16.57 5.76
CA ARG A 25 -12.68 17.91 5.33
C ARG A 25 -12.67 18.91 6.49
N LEU A 26 -13.04 18.46 7.68
CA LEU A 26 -13.03 19.32 8.86
C LEU A 26 -11.62 19.64 9.34
N ILE A 27 -10.66 18.71 9.25
CA ILE A 27 -9.25 18.98 9.56
C ILE A 27 -8.71 20.05 8.60
N ASP A 28 -9.04 19.97 7.32
CA ASP A 28 -8.60 20.93 6.30
C ASP A 28 -9.23 22.32 6.49
N ALA A 29 -10.50 22.35 6.90
CA ALA A 29 -11.22 23.58 7.21
C ALA A 29 -11.02 24.08 8.65
N TRP A 30 -10.23 23.38 9.47
CA TRP A 30 -10.12 23.70 10.89
C TRP A 30 -9.41 25.05 11.08
N PRO A 31 -9.98 25.98 11.88
CA PRO A 31 -9.36 27.29 12.11
C PRO A 31 -7.96 27.14 12.72
N THR A 32 -7.06 28.08 12.38
CA THR A 32 -5.73 28.13 12.98
C THR A 32 -5.81 28.46 14.48
N ALA A 33 -4.74 28.15 15.22
CA ALA A 33 -4.67 28.46 16.65
C ALA A 33 -4.90 29.96 16.92
N GLU A 34 -4.32 30.83 16.09
CA GLU A 34 -4.49 32.29 16.14
C GLU A 34 -5.94 32.74 16.02
N MET A 35 -6.78 32.02 15.27
CA MET A 35 -8.21 32.32 15.15
C MET A 35 -9.03 31.81 16.33
N MET A 36 -8.58 30.73 16.99
CA MET A 36 -9.29 30.11 18.11
C MET A 36 -8.96 30.77 19.46
N GLU A 37 -7.76 31.31 19.63
CA GLU A 37 -7.31 31.96 20.86
C GLU A 37 -8.19 33.13 21.32
N PRO A 38 -8.59 34.10 20.44
CA PRO A 38 -9.47 35.19 20.83
C PRO A 38 -10.83 34.69 21.33
N ILE A 39 -11.37 33.66 20.70
CA ILE A 39 -12.66 33.04 21.08
C ILE A 39 -12.52 32.37 22.45
N ALA A 40 -11.43 31.64 22.68
CA ALA A 40 -11.15 31.02 23.98
C ALA A 40 -10.98 32.06 25.10
N ASN A 41 -10.23 33.14 24.85
CA ASN A 41 -10.02 34.23 25.79
C ASN A 41 -11.30 35.01 26.09
N TYR A 42 -12.17 35.21 25.09
CA TYR A 42 -13.48 35.83 25.25
C TYR A 42 -14.37 35.02 26.20
N VAL A 43 -14.41 33.70 26.00
CA VAL A 43 -15.16 32.78 26.87
C VAL A 43 -14.56 32.74 28.29
N GLN A 44 -13.24 32.73 28.43
CA GLN A 44 -12.59 32.73 29.74
C GLN A 44 -12.85 34.01 30.55
N ARG A 45 -12.97 35.16 29.89
CA ARG A 45 -13.30 36.44 30.52
C ARG A 45 -14.77 36.55 30.95
N GLY A 46 -15.61 35.59 30.60
CA GLY A 46 -17.05 35.58 30.93
C GLY A 46 -17.85 36.63 30.16
N GLU A 47 -17.35 37.05 28.99
CA GLU A 47 -18.02 38.03 28.15
C GLU A 47 -19.28 37.46 27.47
N ASP A 48 -20.19 38.34 27.04
CA ASP A 48 -21.48 37.92 26.48
C ASP A 48 -21.33 37.29 25.07
N THR A 49 -21.36 35.95 25.04
CA THR A 49 -21.27 35.15 23.81
C THR A 49 -22.34 35.47 22.76
N ALA A 50 -23.42 36.17 23.09
CA ALA A 50 -24.42 36.63 22.12
C ALA A 50 -23.87 37.69 21.14
N LEU A 51 -22.80 38.41 21.52
CA LEU A 51 -22.16 39.43 20.69
C LEU A 51 -21.19 38.86 19.65
N LEU A 52 -20.89 37.56 19.72
CA LEU A 52 -20.03 36.87 18.76
C LEU A 52 -20.75 36.65 17.43
N ARG A 53 -19.97 36.62 16.33
CA ARG A 53 -20.48 36.28 15.00
C ARG A 53 -21.01 34.84 14.97
N ASP A 54 -21.92 34.54 14.05
CA ASP A 54 -22.50 33.20 13.90
C ASP A 54 -21.46 32.08 13.82
N ILE A 55 -20.39 32.31 13.07
CA ILE A 55 -19.30 31.34 12.92
C ILE A 55 -18.52 31.15 14.23
N GLU A 56 -18.29 32.19 15.00
CA GLU A 56 -17.59 32.13 16.29
C GLU A 56 -18.45 31.42 17.33
N ARG A 57 -19.76 31.67 17.34
CA ARG A 57 -20.72 30.97 18.20
C ARG A 57 -20.74 29.47 17.95
N ARG A 58 -20.60 29.04 16.68
CA ARG A 58 -20.46 27.62 16.32
C ARG A 58 -19.14 26.99 16.79
N LEU A 59 -18.09 27.79 16.99
CA LEU A 59 -16.79 27.32 17.46
C LEU A 59 -16.67 27.27 18.99
N LEU A 60 -17.58 27.92 19.73
CA LEU A 60 -17.59 27.95 21.21
C LEU A 60 -17.48 26.57 21.88
N PRO A 61 -18.18 25.51 21.43
CA PRO A 61 -18.06 24.18 22.05
C PRO A 61 -16.63 23.63 21.99
N PHE A 62 -15.84 24.06 21.00
CA PHE A 62 -14.47 23.61 20.78
C PHE A 62 -13.43 24.49 21.47
N ALA A 63 -13.80 25.70 21.89
CA ALA A 63 -12.89 26.64 22.55
C ALA A 63 -12.42 26.15 23.93
N LYS A 64 -13.21 25.30 24.59
CA LYS A 64 -12.86 24.66 25.87
C LYS A 64 -12.09 23.36 25.70
N ILE A 65 -12.07 22.80 24.49
CA ILE A 65 -11.44 21.51 24.21
C ILE A 65 -9.95 21.76 23.92
N PRO A 66 -9.03 21.21 24.73
CA PRO A 66 -7.61 21.37 24.48
C PRO A 66 -7.19 20.52 23.27
N ARG A 67 -6.32 21.08 22.42
CA ARG A 67 -5.66 20.36 21.32
C ARG A 67 -6.64 19.78 20.29
N THR A 68 -7.69 20.53 19.95
CA THR A 68 -8.77 20.07 19.07
C THR A 68 -8.28 19.57 17.70
N CYS A 69 -7.30 20.24 17.10
CA CYS A 69 -6.71 19.80 15.83
C CYS A 69 -6.01 18.42 15.97
N GLN A 70 -5.25 18.20 17.03
CA GLN A 70 -4.63 16.90 17.30
C GLN A 70 -5.67 15.82 17.59
N ARG A 71 -6.72 16.15 18.35
CA ARG A 71 -7.84 15.25 18.63
C ARG A 71 -8.57 14.84 17.34
N LEU A 72 -8.86 15.78 16.44
CA LEU A 72 -9.44 15.49 15.12
C LEU A 72 -8.58 14.54 14.30
N ARG A 73 -7.26 14.73 14.29
CA ARG A 73 -6.33 13.80 13.63
C ARG A 73 -6.37 12.39 14.22
N LEU A 74 -6.50 12.26 15.54
CA LEU A 74 -6.68 10.96 16.20
C LEU A 74 -8.00 10.31 15.80
N VAL A 75 -9.09 11.07 15.74
CA VAL A 75 -10.40 10.59 15.27
C VAL A 75 -10.30 10.05 13.84
N ALA A 76 -9.70 10.83 12.92
CA ALA A 76 -9.51 10.41 11.54
C ALA A 76 -8.67 9.12 11.44
N LEU A 77 -7.57 9.04 12.22
CA LEU A 77 -6.72 7.86 12.26
C LEU A 77 -7.48 6.63 12.75
N ALA A 78 -8.18 6.76 13.88
CA ALA A 78 -8.88 5.65 14.52
C ALA A 78 -10.07 5.14 13.69
N GLY A 79 -10.79 6.03 12.99
CA GLY A 79 -11.89 5.64 12.11
C GLY A 79 -11.45 4.77 10.93
N GLY A 80 -10.25 4.99 10.39
CA GLY A 80 -9.73 4.23 9.25
C GLY A 80 -8.73 3.12 9.61
N MET A 81 -8.35 2.96 10.88
CA MET A 81 -7.23 2.10 11.25
C MET A 81 -7.51 0.61 10.97
N ASP A 82 -8.67 0.12 11.37
CA ASP A 82 -9.02 -1.31 11.24
C ASP A 82 -9.01 -1.75 9.77
N GLN A 83 -9.65 -0.97 8.90
CA GLN A 83 -9.67 -1.23 7.47
C GLN A 83 -8.26 -1.24 6.87
N ARG A 84 -7.42 -0.24 7.22
CA ARG A 84 -6.04 -0.16 6.72
C ARG A 84 -5.20 -1.36 7.18
N VAL A 85 -5.39 -1.81 8.43
CA VAL A 85 -4.71 -2.99 8.96
C VAL A 85 -5.18 -4.25 8.24
N GLU A 86 -6.49 -4.41 8.05
CA GLU A 86 -7.06 -5.57 7.36
C GLU A 86 -6.58 -5.66 5.90
N GLU A 87 -6.63 -4.55 5.17
CA GLU A 87 -6.13 -4.46 3.79
C GLU A 87 -4.64 -4.81 3.71
N SER A 88 -3.84 -4.27 4.62
CA SER A 88 -2.39 -4.54 4.69
C SER A 88 -2.11 -6.02 4.98
N MET A 89 -2.83 -6.61 5.95
CA MET A 89 -2.69 -8.03 6.30
C MET A 89 -3.14 -8.93 5.15
N SER A 90 -4.20 -8.57 4.43
CA SER A 90 -4.68 -9.28 3.25
C SER A 90 -3.63 -9.26 2.13
N GLN A 91 -3.02 -8.10 1.86
CA GLN A 91 -1.92 -7.98 0.89
C GLN A 91 -0.71 -8.82 1.28
N LEU A 92 -0.31 -8.78 2.55
CA LEU A 92 0.79 -9.60 3.05
C LEU A 92 0.49 -11.10 2.91
N GLY A 93 -0.72 -11.52 3.23
CA GLY A 93 -1.16 -12.90 3.08
C GLY A 93 -1.14 -13.36 1.61
N ARG A 94 -1.49 -12.49 0.66
CA ARG A 94 -1.39 -12.78 -0.78
C ARG A 94 0.07 -12.96 -1.22
N LEU A 95 0.97 -12.08 -0.77
CA LEU A 95 2.40 -12.19 -1.07
C LEU A 95 3.00 -13.47 -0.49
N GLN A 96 2.69 -13.80 0.77
CA GLN A 96 3.16 -15.02 1.41
C GLN A 96 2.70 -16.28 0.65
N ARG A 97 1.43 -16.33 0.25
CA ARG A 97 0.90 -17.44 -0.56
C ARG A 97 1.60 -17.55 -1.90
N ALA A 98 1.73 -16.45 -2.64
CA ALA A 98 2.43 -16.45 -3.93
C ALA A 98 3.89 -16.93 -3.79
N CYS A 99 4.62 -16.47 -2.78
CA CYS A 99 5.98 -16.95 -2.50
C CYS A 99 6.00 -18.44 -2.16
N SER A 100 5.05 -18.92 -1.36
CA SER A 100 4.95 -20.33 -1.00
C SER A 100 4.65 -21.19 -2.23
N GLU A 101 3.68 -20.79 -3.07
CA GLU A 101 3.32 -21.45 -4.32
C GLU A 101 4.53 -21.56 -5.27
N LEU A 102 5.31 -20.48 -5.42
CA LEU A 102 6.54 -20.48 -6.21
C LEU A 102 7.60 -21.43 -5.66
N GLN A 103 7.76 -21.50 -4.33
CA GLN A 103 8.77 -22.36 -3.69
C GLN A 103 8.43 -23.85 -3.81
N VAL A 104 7.14 -24.21 -3.68
CA VAL A 104 6.70 -25.61 -3.69
C VAL A 104 6.35 -26.14 -5.08
N SER A 105 6.20 -25.26 -6.08
CA SER A 105 5.85 -25.66 -7.44
C SER A 105 6.93 -26.54 -8.08
N THR A 106 6.62 -27.81 -8.25
CA THR A 106 7.46 -28.77 -8.98
C THR A 106 7.47 -28.48 -10.47
N SER A 107 6.31 -28.14 -11.05
CA SER A 107 6.19 -27.81 -12.47
C SER A 107 7.03 -26.58 -12.84
N LEU A 108 7.06 -25.55 -11.99
CA LEU A 108 7.93 -24.39 -12.22
C LEU A 108 9.41 -24.79 -12.17
N ARG A 109 9.80 -25.64 -11.22
CA ARG A 109 11.16 -26.15 -11.09
C ARG A 109 11.60 -26.96 -12.32
N GLU A 110 10.72 -27.80 -12.84
CA GLU A 110 10.97 -28.59 -14.06
C GLU A 110 11.15 -27.69 -15.28
N ILE A 111 10.27 -26.70 -15.47
CA ILE A 111 10.39 -25.74 -16.56
C ILE A 111 11.70 -24.96 -16.46
N LEU A 112 12.06 -24.46 -15.27
CA LEU A 112 13.32 -23.74 -15.06
C LEU A 112 14.55 -24.62 -15.33
N ALA A 113 14.48 -25.93 -15.03
CA ALA A 113 15.56 -26.86 -15.35
C ALA A 113 15.72 -27.04 -16.88
N VAL A 114 14.61 -27.18 -17.62
CA VAL A 114 14.63 -27.21 -19.09
C VAL A 114 15.22 -25.93 -19.66
N VAL A 115 14.83 -24.78 -19.10
CA VAL A 115 15.36 -23.46 -19.50
C VAL A 115 16.86 -23.36 -19.26
N VAL A 116 17.39 -23.83 -18.11
CA VAL A 116 18.83 -23.86 -17.84
C VAL A 116 19.57 -24.70 -18.88
N VAL A 117 19.05 -25.89 -19.23
CA VAL A 117 19.64 -26.77 -20.25
C VAL A 117 19.66 -26.07 -21.61
N LEU A 118 18.55 -25.43 -21.99
CA LEU A 118 18.44 -24.72 -23.26
C LEU A 118 19.44 -23.54 -23.35
N PHE A 119 19.52 -22.71 -22.30
CA PHE A 119 20.47 -21.60 -22.27
C PHE A 119 21.93 -22.08 -22.31
N ASN A 120 22.24 -23.17 -21.60
CA ASN A 120 23.57 -23.77 -21.66
C ASN A 120 23.92 -24.24 -23.07
N TYR A 121 22.98 -24.92 -23.74
CA TYR A 121 23.18 -25.37 -25.12
C TYR A 121 23.36 -24.21 -26.10
N VAL A 122 22.57 -23.15 -25.97
CA VAL A 122 22.65 -22.01 -26.88
C VAL A 122 23.94 -21.21 -26.68
N ASN A 123 24.36 -21.00 -25.43
CA ASN A 123 25.53 -20.16 -25.13
C ASN A 123 26.87 -20.87 -25.29
N PHE A 124 26.93 -22.18 -25.06
CA PHE A 124 28.19 -22.94 -25.02
C PHE A 124 28.20 -24.16 -25.96
N GLY A 125 27.14 -24.36 -26.75
CA GLY A 125 27.02 -25.48 -27.66
C GLY A 125 27.09 -26.83 -26.94
N THR A 126 27.69 -27.82 -27.60
CA THR A 126 27.88 -29.17 -27.05
C THR A 126 29.07 -29.29 -26.10
N GLU A 127 29.89 -28.24 -25.95
CA GLU A 127 31.11 -28.26 -25.12
C GLU A 127 30.81 -28.36 -23.62
N VAL A 128 29.58 -28.03 -23.20
CA VAL A 128 29.02 -28.20 -21.83
C VAL A 128 29.28 -29.59 -21.24
N LYS A 129 29.47 -30.62 -22.07
CA LYS A 129 29.73 -32.00 -21.63
C LYS A 129 31.17 -32.27 -21.21
N THR A 130 32.08 -31.31 -21.36
CA THR A 130 33.49 -31.48 -20.96
C THR A 130 33.71 -31.01 -19.52
N PRO A 131 34.60 -31.65 -18.73
CA PRO A 131 34.82 -31.32 -17.32
C PRO A 131 35.37 -29.90 -17.07
N SER A 132 35.89 -29.24 -18.12
CA SER A 132 36.42 -27.88 -18.08
C SER A 132 35.41 -26.83 -18.55
N ALA A 133 34.20 -27.23 -18.95
CA ALA A 133 33.26 -26.34 -19.62
C ALA A 133 32.58 -25.37 -18.66
N LYS A 134 32.43 -24.13 -19.11
CA LYS A 134 31.63 -23.13 -18.44
C LYS A 134 30.15 -23.50 -18.59
N THR A 135 29.45 -23.63 -17.46
CA THR A 135 28.03 -23.96 -17.41
C THR A 135 27.29 -23.00 -16.46
N LEU A 136 26.04 -22.74 -16.77
CA LEU A 136 25.11 -22.02 -15.91
C LEU A 136 24.41 -23.03 -15.00
N ASN A 137 24.41 -22.74 -13.71
CA ASN A 137 23.72 -23.54 -12.69
C ASN A 137 22.33 -22.97 -12.32
N GLY A 138 21.95 -21.87 -12.95
CA GLY A 138 20.70 -21.17 -12.69
C GLY A 138 20.51 -20.04 -13.69
N VAL A 139 19.29 -19.51 -13.73
CA VAL A 139 18.88 -18.41 -14.61
C VAL A 139 18.11 -17.40 -13.75
N ASP A 140 18.41 -16.12 -13.92
CA ASP A 140 17.65 -15.07 -13.23
C ASP A 140 16.28 -14.85 -13.91
N VAL A 141 15.33 -14.28 -13.16
CA VAL A 141 13.95 -14.11 -13.64
C VAL A 141 13.87 -13.18 -14.87
N GLN A 142 14.78 -12.20 -15.01
CA GLN A 142 14.75 -11.28 -16.16
C GLN A 142 15.17 -11.98 -17.46
N SER A 143 16.15 -12.86 -17.38
CA SER A 143 16.58 -13.70 -18.51
C SER A 143 15.47 -14.58 -19.07
N LEU A 144 14.45 -14.95 -18.27
CA LEU A 144 13.29 -15.70 -18.77
C LEU A 144 12.48 -14.93 -19.82
N LEU A 145 12.48 -13.60 -19.79
CA LEU A 145 11.79 -12.77 -20.78
C LEU A 145 12.42 -12.92 -22.17
N GLN A 146 13.72 -13.19 -22.23
CA GLN A 146 14.46 -13.37 -23.47
C GLN A 146 14.01 -14.61 -24.25
N LEU A 147 13.39 -15.59 -23.59
CA LEU A 147 12.88 -16.81 -24.25
C LEU A 147 11.87 -16.48 -25.36
N LYS A 148 11.09 -15.40 -25.19
CA LYS A 148 10.15 -14.94 -26.21
C LYS A 148 10.84 -14.15 -27.34
N GLU A 149 11.93 -13.46 -27.01
CA GLU A 149 12.62 -12.53 -27.90
C GLU A 149 13.59 -13.24 -28.84
N THR A 150 14.23 -14.32 -28.39
CA THR A 150 15.20 -15.05 -29.20
C THR A 150 14.51 -16.02 -30.17
N LYS A 151 14.50 -15.63 -31.45
CA LYS A 151 13.87 -16.38 -32.55
C LYS A 151 14.79 -17.43 -33.15
N ALA A 152 14.21 -18.49 -33.70
CA ALA A 152 14.93 -19.47 -34.49
C ALA A 152 15.38 -18.86 -35.82
N ASN A 153 16.66 -19.05 -36.17
CA ASN A 153 17.26 -18.52 -37.39
C ASN A 153 17.12 -19.46 -38.61
N GLN A 154 16.67 -20.72 -38.41
CA GLN A 154 16.58 -21.73 -39.47
C GLN A 154 15.16 -21.84 -40.06
N ALA A 155 15.10 -22.07 -41.37
CA ALA A 155 13.87 -22.13 -42.17
C ALA A 155 12.91 -23.26 -41.78
N ASP A 156 13.38 -24.26 -41.03
CA ASP A 156 12.55 -25.39 -40.56
C ASP A 156 11.58 -24.99 -39.42
N PHE A 157 11.84 -23.88 -38.75
CA PHE A 157 11.01 -23.37 -37.65
C PHE A 157 10.72 -21.85 -37.77
N PRO A 158 10.10 -21.40 -38.87
CA PRO A 158 9.87 -19.97 -39.10
C PRO A 158 8.90 -19.43 -38.05
N GLY A 159 9.30 -18.34 -37.38
CA GLY A 159 8.48 -17.67 -36.37
C GLY A 159 8.53 -18.29 -34.96
N PHE A 160 9.26 -19.39 -34.77
CA PHE A 160 9.47 -19.97 -33.45
C PHE A 160 10.48 -19.15 -32.64
N ASN A 161 10.33 -19.17 -31.32
CA ASN A 161 11.28 -18.63 -30.35
C ASN A 161 11.58 -19.68 -29.28
N MET A 162 12.57 -19.43 -28.44
CA MET A 162 12.99 -20.37 -27.38
C MET A 162 11.84 -20.83 -26.48
N LEU A 163 10.87 -19.96 -26.18
CA LEU A 163 9.71 -20.33 -25.37
C LEU A 163 8.89 -21.48 -26.00
N HIS A 164 8.77 -21.50 -27.34
CA HIS A 164 8.09 -22.60 -28.04
C HIS A 164 8.83 -23.94 -27.91
N PHE A 165 10.16 -23.91 -27.72
CA PHE A 165 10.97 -25.11 -27.51
C PHE A 165 10.99 -25.57 -26.05
N VAL A 166 10.72 -24.67 -25.09
CA VAL A 166 10.63 -25.00 -23.66
C VAL A 166 9.30 -25.66 -23.29
N ILE A 167 8.21 -25.33 -24.01
CA ILE A 167 6.84 -25.77 -23.68
C ILE A 167 6.41 -27.03 -24.46
N ARG A 168 7.21 -27.49 -25.43
CA ARG A 168 6.94 -28.72 -26.21
C ARG A 168 7.55 -29.95 -25.56
#